data_AF-A0A946XX79-F1
#
_entry.id   AF-A0A946XX79-F1
#
_cell.length_a   1.000
_cell.length_b   1.000
_cell.length_c   1.000
_cell.angle_alpha   90.00
_cell.angle_beta   90.00
_cell.angle_gamma   90.00
#
_symmetry.space_group_name_H-M   'P 1'
#
loop_
_entity.id
_entity.type
_entity.pdbx_description
1 polymer ?
#
loop_
_entity_poly.entity_id
_entity_poly.type
_entity_poly.pdbx_seq_one_letter_code
_entity_poly.pdbx_strand_id
1 'polypeptide(L)'
;KMEEGAHKVGLQLVNPDGIPVFQSMEGEVNPRMGDDVGSVAVNLILNFQNVKFDVFADYQINLAIDDETLSTLPLRVRKLQTQRPA
;
A
#
# COMPACT_ATOMS: atom_id res chain seq x y z
N LYS A 1 -21.27 1.62 11.23
CA LYS A 1 -21.12 0.39 12.05
C LYS A 1 -20.51 -0.80 11.30
N MET A 2 -20.65 -0.94 9.98
CA MET A 2 -19.96 -2.03 9.24
C MET A 2 -18.42 -1.87 9.20
N GLU A 3 -17.93 -0.64 9.29
CA GLU A 3 -16.49 -0.27 9.25
C GLU A 3 -15.81 -0.26 10.65
N GLU A 4 -16.52 -0.70 11.70
CA GLU A 4 -15.99 -0.70 13.07
C GLU A 4 -15.53 -2.11 13.44
N GLY A 5 -14.37 -2.22 14.09
CA GLY A 5 -13.78 -3.50 14.49
C GLY A 5 -12.53 -3.87 13.68
N ALA A 6 -12.06 -5.10 13.84
CA ALA A 6 -10.82 -5.54 13.21
C ALA A 6 -11.05 -5.85 11.72
N HIS A 7 -10.21 -5.27 10.87
CA HIS A 7 -10.19 -5.49 9.43
C HIS A 7 -8.80 -5.90 8.98
N LYS A 8 -8.71 -6.96 8.18
CA LYS A 8 -7.44 -7.40 7.60
C LYS A 8 -7.11 -6.54 6.40
N VAL A 9 -5.86 -6.12 6.30
CA VAL A 9 -5.36 -5.33 5.18
C VAL A 9 -4.33 -6.15 4.41
N GLY A 10 -4.60 -6.40 3.14
CA GLY A 10 -3.67 -7.03 2.20
C GLY A 10 -3.02 -5.99 1.30
N LEU A 11 -1.70 -6.10 1.07
CA LEU A 11 -0.98 -5.23 0.16
C LEU A 11 -0.05 -6.00 -0.76
N GLN A 12 -0.12 -5.69 -2.05
CA GLN A 12 0.74 -6.29 -3.08
C GLN A 12 1.33 -5.21 -3.97
N LEU A 13 2.66 -5.17 -4.10
CA LEU A 13 3.33 -4.37 -5.11
C LEU A 13 3.58 -5.21 -6.35
N VAL A 14 3.08 -4.78 -7.50
CA VAL A 14 3.33 -5.41 -8.80
C VAL A 14 4.09 -4.49 -9.75
N ASN A 15 4.89 -5.09 -10.62
CA ASN A 15 5.63 -4.42 -11.67
C ASN A 15 4.71 -4.10 -12.89
N PRO A 16 5.23 -3.44 -13.95
CA PRO A 16 4.44 -3.12 -15.15
C PRO A 16 3.80 -4.34 -15.84
N ASP A 17 4.37 -5.52 -15.66
CA ASP A 17 3.87 -6.78 -16.23
C ASP A 17 2.85 -7.47 -15.30
N GLY A 18 2.51 -6.86 -14.17
CA GLY A 18 1.61 -7.42 -13.16
C GLY A 18 2.26 -8.48 -12.25
N ILE A 19 3.59 -8.64 -12.32
CA ILE A 19 4.33 -9.62 -11.51
C ILE A 19 4.62 -9.02 -10.12
N PRO A 20 4.33 -9.75 -9.02
CA PRO A 20 4.68 -9.30 -7.68
C PRO A 20 6.18 -9.00 -7.53
N VAL A 21 6.50 -7.83 -7.00
CA VAL A 21 7.89 -7.39 -6.74
C VAL A 21 8.45 -8.05 -5.47
N PHE A 22 7.59 -8.31 -4.50
CA PHE A 22 7.91 -9.01 -3.25
C PHE A 22 6.68 -9.79 -2.75
N GLN A 23 6.84 -10.58 -1.68
CA GLN A 23 5.72 -11.34 -1.09
C GLN A 23 4.64 -10.40 -0.56
N SER A 24 3.36 -10.71 -0.80
CA SER A 24 2.26 -9.91 -0.27
C SER A 24 2.41 -9.66 1.23
N MET A 25 2.12 -8.43 1.64
CA MET A 25 2.17 -8.02 3.04
C MET A 25 0.77 -8.00 3.62
N GLU A 26 0.67 -8.39 4.88
CA GLU A 26 -0.56 -8.37 5.64
C GLU A 26 -0.42 -7.40 6.82
N GLY A 27 -1.50 -6.70 7.14
CA GLY A 27 -1.64 -5.85 8.30
C GLY A 27 -3.06 -5.93 8.85
N GLU A 28 -3.30 -5.25 9.95
CA GLU A 28 -4.63 -5.15 10.56
C GLU A 28 -4.88 -3.70 10.97
N VAL A 29 -6.11 -3.23 10.75
CA VAL A 29 -6.59 -1.97 11.30
C VAL A 29 -7.82 -2.24 12.15
N ASN A 30 -8.01 -1.45 13.22
CA ASN A 30 -9.15 -1.58 14.11
C ASN A 30 -9.77 -0.20 14.37
N PRO A 31 -10.58 0.33 13.43
CA PRO A 31 -11.28 1.58 13.61
C PRO A 31 -12.26 1.48 14.78
N ARG A 32 -12.25 2.49 15.65
CA ARG A 32 -13.16 2.60 16.80
C ARG A 32 -13.99 3.86 16.66
N MET A 33 -15.29 3.74 16.46
CA MET A 33 -16.17 4.90 16.33
C MET A 33 -16.69 5.32 17.69
N GLY A 34 -16.62 6.62 18.00
CA GLY A 34 -17.36 7.20 19.12
C GLY A 34 -18.80 7.49 18.74
N ASP A 35 -19.69 7.56 19.73
CA ASP A 35 -21.14 7.73 19.50
C ASP A 35 -21.50 9.02 18.73
N ASP A 36 -20.66 10.06 18.83
CA ASP A 36 -20.90 11.39 18.26
C ASP A 36 -20.06 11.69 16.99
N VAL A 37 -19.33 10.71 16.44
CA VAL A 37 -18.46 10.93 15.26
C VAL A 37 -18.92 10.13 14.04
N GLY A 38 -19.02 10.83 12.90
CA GLY A 38 -19.43 10.22 11.62
C GLY A 38 -18.30 9.50 10.86
N SER A 39 -17.03 9.68 11.24
CA SER A 39 -15.87 9.06 10.59
C SER A 39 -14.68 9.02 11.53
N VAL A 40 -13.80 8.04 11.34
CA VAL A 40 -12.52 7.93 12.04
C VAL A 40 -11.40 7.63 11.04
N ALA A 41 -10.18 8.06 11.37
CA ALA A 41 -9.00 7.78 10.57
C ALA A 41 -8.07 6.84 11.35
N VAL A 42 -7.60 5.78 10.71
CA VAL A 42 -6.58 4.87 11.22
C VAL A 42 -5.34 5.00 10.36
N ASN A 43 -4.16 4.87 11.00
CA ASN A 43 -2.89 4.91 10.31
C ASN A 43 -2.29 3.50 10.28
N LEU A 44 -1.87 3.08 9.08
CA LEU A 44 -1.14 1.84 8.86
C LEU A 44 0.24 2.19 8.30
N ILE A 45 1.29 1.83 9.03
CA ILE A 45 2.68 2.06 8.61
C ILE A 45 3.28 0.71 8.21
N LEU A 46 3.67 0.60 6.94
CA LEU A 46 4.29 -0.60 6.38
C LEU A 46 5.73 -0.28 6.00
N ASN A 47 6.66 -1.13 6.47
CA ASN A 47 8.08 -0.98 6.20
C ASN A 47 8.50 -2.01 5.16
N PHE A 48 8.87 -1.53 3.97
CA PHE A 48 9.41 -2.36 2.91
C PHE A 48 10.93 -2.40 3.00
N GLN A 49 11.49 -3.57 3.28
CA GLN A 49 12.94 -3.75 3.35
C GLN A 49 13.42 -4.54 2.13
N ASN A 50 14.63 -4.21 1.66
CA ASN A 50 15.28 -4.89 0.53
C ASN A 50 14.47 -4.90 -0.77
N VAL A 51 13.65 -3.87 -1.02
CA VAL A 51 12.92 -3.74 -2.28
C VAL A 51 13.90 -3.37 -3.40
N LYS A 52 13.80 -4.09 -4.50
CA LYS A 52 14.51 -3.79 -5.74
C LYS A 52 13.50 -3.49 -6.85
N PHE A 53 13.73 -2.39 -7.56
CA PHE A 53 12.99 -2.04 -8.77
C PHE A 53 13.90 -2.29 -9.97
N ASP A 54 13.57 -3.30 -10.79
CA ASP A 54 14.40 -3.68 -11.94
C ASP A 54 14.27 -2.70 -13.12
N VAL A 55 13.17 -1.95 -13.21
CA VAL A 55 12.88 -1.04 -14.32
C VAL A 55 12.37 0.32 -13.82
N PHE A 56 12.66 1.37 -14.59
CA PHE A 56 12.11 2.70 -14.34
C PHE A 56 10.76 2.83 -15.02
N ALA A 57 9.67 2.53 -14.30
CA ALA A 57 8.34 2.44 -14.86
C ALA A 57 7.23 2.72 -13.82
N ASP A 58 5.99 2.54 -14.23
CA ASP A 58 4.84 2.52 -13.33
C ASP A 58 4.65 1.15 -12.70
N TYR A 59 4.63 1.16 -11.38
CA TYR A 59 4.26 0.05 -10.54
C TYR A 59 2.88 0.32 -9.94
N GLN A 60 2.28 -0.74 -9.40
CA GLN A 60 0.97 -0.65 -8.76
C GLN A 60 1.03 -1.28 -7.39
N ILE A 61 0.48 -0.58 -6.40
CA ILE A 61 0.23 -1.11 -5.07
C ILE A 61 -1.26 -1.45 -4.99
N ASN A 62 -1.58 -2.73 -4.94
CA ASN A 62 -2.94 -3.23 -4.77
C ASN A 62 -3.25 -3.34 -3.29
N LEU A 63 -4.35 -2.74 -2.87
CA LEU A 63 -4.85 -2.74 -1.50
C LEU A 63 -6.12 -3.58 -1.43
N ALA A 64 -6.17 -4.50 -0.48
CA ALA A 64 -7.34 -5.29 -0.15
C ALA A 64 -7.73 -5.10 1.31
N ILE A 65 -9.03 -5.11 1.61
CA ILE A 65 -9.58 -5.17 2.96
C ILE A 65 -10.51 -6.38 3.04
N ASP A 66 -10.35 -7.22 4.07
CA ASP A 66 -11.17 -8.41 4.30
C ASP A 66 -11.32 -9.30 3.05
N ASP A 67 -10.18 -9.55 2.40
CA ASP A 67 -10.05 -10.34 1.16
C ASP A 67 -10.71 -9.73 -0.09
N GLU A 68 -11.28 -8.52 0.01
CA GLU A 68 -11.83 -7.77 -1.12
C GLU A 68 -10.83 -6.72 -1.63
N THR A 69 -10.59 -6.68 -2.94
CA THR A 69 -9.74 -5.64 -3.54
C THR A 69 -10.45 -4.29 -3.45
N LEU A 70 -9.87 -3.36 -2.70
CA LEU A 70 -10.47 -2.05 -2.46
C LEU A 70 -10.00 -1.02 -3.49
N SER A 71 -8.68 -0.97 -3.76
CA SER A 71 -8.11 0.07 -4.62
C SER A 71 -6.72 -0.31 -5.12
N THR A 72 -6.30 0.36 -6.18
CA THR A 72 -4.92 0.33 -6.70
C THR A 72 -4.31 1.73 -6.60
N LEU A 73 -3.14 1.84 -5.98
CA LEU A 73 -2.38 3.08 -5.84
C LEU A 73 -1.20 3.09 -6.82
N PRO A 74 -0.99 4.16 -7.60
CA PRO A 74 0.11 4.24 -8.54
C PRO A 74 1.43 4.55 -7.82
N LEU A 75 2.50 3.84 -8.20
CA LEU A 75 3.87 4.13 -7.76
C LEU A 75 4.78 4.29 -8.98
N ARG A 76 5.24 5.51 -9.23
CA ARG A 76 6.16 5.78 -10.35
C ARG A 76 7.62 5.74 -9.91
N VAL A 77 8.39 4.84 -10.52
CA VAL A 77 9.84 4.74 -10.33
C VAL A 77 10.56 5.51 -11.44
N ARG A 78 11.45 6.43 -11.05
CA ARG A 78 12.23 7.25 -11.98
C ARG A 78 13.71 7.09 -11.73
N LYS A 79 14.50 7.24 -12.79
CA LYS A 79 15.95 7.34 -12.68
C LYS A 79 16.32 8.67 -12.04
N LEU A 80 17.06 8.62 -10.92
CA LEU A 80 17.66 9.81 -10.35
C LEU A 80 18.70 10.35 -11.34
N GLN A 81 18.54 11.60 -11.76
CA GLN A 81 19.59 12.31 -12.48
C GLN A 81 20.65 12.70 -11.45
N THR A 82 21.80 12.02 -11.48
CA THR A 82 22.95 12.42 -10.67
C THR A 82 23.35 13.83 -11.11
N GLN A 83 23.06 14.84 -10.28
CA GLN A 83 23.65 16.16 -10.48
C GLN A 83 25.16 15.98 -10.33
N ARG A 84 25.92 16.32 -11.37
CA ARG A 84 27.38 16.44 -11.23
C ARG A 84 27.63 17.53 -10.19
N PRO A 85 28.39 17.26 -9.11
CA PRO A 85 28.92 18.34 -8.30
C PRO A 85 29.74 19.26 -9.21
N ALA A 86 29.52 20.57 -9.09
CA ALA A 86 30.27 21.60 -9.80
C ALA A 86 31.76 21.55 -9.43
#